data_AF-A0A2N2SUQ0-F1
#
_entry.id   AF-A0A2N2SUQ0-F1
#
_cell.length_a   1.000
_cell.length_b   1.000
_cell.length_c   1.000
_cell.angle_alpha   90.00
_cell.angle_beta   90.00
_cell.angle_gamma   90.00
#
_symmetry.space_group_name_H-M   'P 1'
#
loop_
_entity.id
_entity.type
_entity.pdbx_description
1 polymer ?
#
loop_
_entity_poly.entity_id
_entity_poly.type
_entity_poly.pdbx_seq_one_letter_code
_entity_poly.pdbx_strand_id
1 'polypeptide(L)'
;NAPSRRHERRLLARPVGLRAYAVTTPDGYSVMPGGLARVTTAAGTRIISMQRGGLSKDTWVRAEAPVVRHTLLKRRLGVIDLVCGGADIPSRVGENLFWMGRYAERVEASARLLRAALARASSTDSEAEQGLAGLLQATRRLGIVVDSEDEDKPDDVQSQLLRALLDHTQPGSVASNLRALSFSASQVRERLSSDNWHALNRLEQLLSEDISSTDQAMSAIDRVMQSSISLAGFAMDDMTRDEGWRFLILGRRIERLEGLAGLMSVPMQAKPEARERMFEWLLEAANSIVTYRARYRRMPELLPLLHLLVFDRTNPHSVGFQVDVLQKYLARSSRELGHPYPSLMIDPLARRLDNFDLTRFEADDCELALGTLGTLLNESIGAALKLSDEVHRRYFIHTLRPMQLRRVA
;
A
#
# COMPACT_ATOMS: atom_id res chain seq x y z
N ASN A 1 4.97 -56.42 -41.87
CA ASN A 1 5.05 -55.08 -42.50
C ASN A 1 6.36 -54.40 -42.15
N ALA A 2 7.43 -54.70 -42.89
CA ALA A 2 8.72 -54.03 -42.80
C ALA A 2 8.69 -52.75 -43.67
N PRO A 3 9.28 -51.62 -43.24
CA PRO A 3 9.25 -50.38 -43.99
C PRO A 3 10.12 -50.49 -45.25
N SER A 4 9.55 -50.09 -46.38
CA SER A 4 10.16 -50.21 -47.69
C SER A 4 11.23 -49.14 -47.98
N ARG A 5 12.27 -49.59 -48.69
CA ARG A 5 13.16 -48.86 -49.61
C ARG A 5 14.10 -47.78 -49.05
N ARG A 6 15.37 -48.17 -48.97
CA ARG A 6 16.59 -47.33 -49.13
C ARG A 6 16.34 -46.17 -50.12
N HIS A 7 16.22 -44.95 -49.63
CA HIS A 7 16.52 -43.77 -50.44
C HIS A 7 18.04 -43.65 -50.53
N GLU A 8 18.62 -43.98 -51.68
CA GLU A 8 20.02 -43.64 -51.96
C GLU A 8 20.16 -42.11 -51.91
N ARG A 9 20.69 -41.60 -50.80
CA ARG A 9 21.05 -40.18 -50.67
C ARG A 9 22.23 -39.92 -51.60
N ARG A 10 21.94 -39.41 -52.80
CA ARG A 10 22.96 -39.00 -53.78
C ARG A 10 23.16 -37.49 -53.70
N LEU A 11 24.42 -37.04 -53.71
CA LEU A 11 24.77 -35.64 -53.86
C LEU A 11 24.60 -35.25 -55.32
N LEU A 12 23.71 -34.29 -55.60
CA LEU A 12 23.44 -33.81 -56.94
C LEU A 12 23.80 -32.33 -57.04
N ALA A 13 24.49 -31.96 -58.12
CA ALA A 13 24.74 -30.55 -58.42
C ALA A 13 23.42 -29.82 -58.67
N ARG A 14 23.26 -28.64 -58.06
CA ARG A 14 22.10 -27.76 -58.20
C ARG A 14 22.55 -26.31 -58.31
N PRO A 15 21.89 -25.48 -59.15
CA PRO A 15 22.12 -24.05 -59.18
C PRO A 15 21.91 -23.41 -57.81
N VAL A 16 22.82 -22.51 -57.45
CA VAL A 16 22.78 -21.72 -56.21
C VAL A 16 22.77 -20.25 -56.56
N GLY A 17 21.90 -19.49 -55.90
CA GLY A 17 21.87 -18.03 -55.96
C GLY A 17 22.32 -17.50 -54.61
N LEU A 18 23.26 -16.56 -54.63
CA LEU A 18 23.76 -15.89 -53.44
C LEU A 18 23.36 -14.42 -53.50
N ARG A 19 22.71 -13.92 -52.44
CA ARG A 19 22.52 -12.49 -52.21
C ARG A 19 23.42 -12.05 -51.08
N ALA A 20 24.41 -11.23 -51.41
CA ALA A 20 25.21 -10.50 -50.44
C ALA A 20 24.51 -9.20 -50.05
N TYR A 21 24.83 -8.68 -48.87
CA TYR A 21 24.31 -7.42 -48.36
C TYR A 21 25.46 -6.46 -48.15
N ALA A 22 25.35 -5.26 -48.72
CA ALA A 22 26.28 -4.17 -48.49
C ALA A 22 25.65 -3.17 -47.53
N VAL A 23 26.43 -2.71 -46.56
CA VAL A 23 26.05 -1.65 -45.62
C VAL A 23 26.84 -0.39 -45.94
N THR A 24 26.22 0.75 -45.75
CA THR A 24 26.91 2.05 -45.85
C THR A 24 27.66 2.32 -44.55
N THR A 25 28.91 2.73 -44.66
CA THR A 25 29.80 3.15 -43.58
C THR A 25 30.30 4.57 -43.87
N PRO A 26 30.86 5.29 -42.88
CA PRO A 26 31.43 6.63 -43.11
C PRO A 26 32.48 6.68 -44.22
N ASP A 27 33.18 5.57 -44.47
CA ASP A 27 34.25 5.44 -45.47
C ASP A 27 33.78 4.84 -46.81
N GLY A 28 32.47 4.58 -46.99
CA GLY A 28 31.91 4.05 -48.25
C GLY A 28 30.94 2.87 -48.05
N TYR A 29 30.95 1.91 -48.97
CA TYR A 29 30.13 0.69 -48.85
C TYR A 29 30.98 -0.50 -48.46
N SER A 30 30.54 -1.25 -47.44
CA SER A 30 31.18 -2.50 -47.01
C SER A 30 30.24 -3.67 -47.21
N VAL A 31 30.68 -4.72 -47.90
CA VAL A 31 29.93 -5.97 -48.05
C VAL A 31 30.08 -6.81 -46.78
N MET A 32 28.96 -7.21 -46.18
CA MET A 32 28.97 -8.04 -44.96
C MET A 32 29.48 -9.45 -45.29
N PRO A 33 30.28 -10.07 -44.40
CA PRO A 33 30.79 -11.43 -44.58
C PRO A 33 29.67 -12.45 -44.37
N GLY A 34 28.95 -12.74 -45.45
CA GLY A 34 27.83 -13.67 -45.46
C GLY A 34 26.86 -13.36 -46.60
N GLY A 35 25.75 -14.08 -46.60
CA GLY A 35 24.68 -13.83 -47.57
C GLY A 35 23.60 -14.88 -47.49
N LEU A 36 22.47 -14.58 -48.12
CA LEU A 36 21.38 -15.52 -48.26
C LEU A 36 21.67 -16.42 -49.47
N ALA A 37 22.05 -17.68 -49.23
CA ALA A 37 22.19 -18.68 -50.27
C ALA A 37 20.88 -19.47 -50.43
N ARG A 38 20.39 -19.57 -51.67
CA ARG A 38 19.23 -20.41 -52.02
C ARG A 38 19.59 -21.38 -53.12
N VAL A 39 19.04 -22.59 -53.00
CA VAL A 39 19.26 -23.71 -53.92
C VAL A 39 17.93 -24.11 -54.53
N THR A 40 17.89 -24.24 -55.86
CA THR A 40 16.72 -24.76 -56.57
C THR A 40 16.65 -26.28 -56.44
N THR A 41 15.44 -26.83 -56.27
CA THR A 41 15.21 -28.27 -56.18
C THR A 41 15.08 -28.94 -57.55
N ALA A 42 14.63 -28.21 -58.58
CA ALA A 42 14.42 -28.71 -59.93
C ALA A 42 15.68 -28.59 -60.82
N ALA A 43 16.04 -29.67 -61.51
CA ALA A 43 17.17 -29.68 -62.45
C ALA A 43 16.83 -28.88 -63.72
N GLY A 44 17.71 -27.94 -64.11
CA GLY A 44 17.59 -27.18 -65.36
C GLY A 44 17.07 -25.74 -65.25
N THR A 45 16.66 -25.27 -64.07
CA THR A 45 16.17 -23.88 -63.89
C THR A 45 17.33 -22.94 -63.54
N ARG A 46 17.65 -21.97 -64.41
CA ARG A 46 18.71 -20.96 -64.18
C ARG A 46 18.25 -19.76 -63.35
N ILE A 47 16.95 -19.55 -63.18
CA ILE A 47 16.37 -18.38 -62.48
C ILE A 47 15.79 -18.83 -61.14
N ILE A 48 16.35 -18.29 -60.05
CA ILE A 48 15.89 -18.56 -58.68
C ILE A 48 14.89 -17.48 -58.29
N SER A 49 13.60 -17.77 -58.41
CA SER A 49 12.53 -16.87 -57.94
C SER A 49 12.46 -16.90 -56.41
N MET A 50 12.37 -15.72 -55.78
CA MET A 50 12.25 -15.61 -54.32
C MET A 50 10.89 -16.08 -53.78
N GLN A 51 9.85 -16.13 -54.63
CA GLN A 51 8.47 -16.43 -54.26
C GLN A 51 8.07 -17.91 -54.47
N ARG A 52 8.79 -18.67 -55.30
CA ARG A 52 8.37 -20.02 -55.76
C ARG A 52 9.14 -21.20 -55.16
N GLY A 53 9.62 -21.06 -53.92
CA GLY A 53 10.14 -22.19 -53.14
C GLY A 53 11.53 -22.66 -53.56
N GLY A 54 12.52 -22.36 -52.73
CA GLY A 54 13.88 -22.90 -52.83
C GLY A 54 14.40 -23.21 -51.43
N LEU A 55 15.32 -24.17 -51.31
CA LEU A 55 15.94 -24.51 -50.04
C LEU A 55 16.98 -23.44 -49.69
N SER A 56 16.99 -22.97 -48.45
CA SER A 56 18.04 -22.07 -47.98
C SER A 56 19.22 -22.88 -47.45
N LYS A 57 20.43 -22.39 -47.68
CA LYS A 57 21.67 -22.97 -47.14
C LYS A 57 22.46 -21.90 -46.40
N ASP A 58 23.29 -22.37 -45.48
CA ASP A 58 24.27 -21.51 -44.83
C ASP A 58 25.34 -21.08 -45.84
N THR A 59 25.64 -19.78 -45.83
CA THR A 59 26.78 -19.22 -46.57
C THR A 59 27.93 -19.04 -45.61
N TRP A 60 28.98 -19.84 -45.76
CA TRP A 60 30.19 -19.68 -44.97
C TRP A 60 31.22 -18.90 -45.78
N VAL A 61 31.58 -17.71 -45.30
CA VAL A 61 32.69 -16.92 -45.84
C VAL A 61 33.92 -17.23 -45.00
N ARG A 62 34.98 -17.73 -45.64
CA ARG A 62 36.23 -18.05 -44.96
C ARG A 62 36.92 -16.75 -44.55
N ALA A 63 37.25 -16.62 -43.28
CA ALA A 63 38.02 -15.49 -42.77
C ALA A 63 39.53 -15.74 -42.94
N GLU A 64 40.27 -14.68 -43.25
CA GLU A 64 41.74 -14.70 -43.36
C GLU A 64 42.44 -14.46 -42.02
N ALA A 65 41.73 -13.86 -41.06
CA ALA A 65 42.18 -13.59 -39.70
C ALA A 65 41.12 -14.03 -38.67
N PRO A 66 41.47 -14.17 -37.38
CA PRO A 66 40.49 -14.46 -36.32
C PRO A 66 39.38 -13.41 -36.30
N VAL A 67 38.13 -13.82 -36.55
CA VAL A 67 36.97 -12.91 -36.51
C VAL A 67 36.54 -12.72 -35.05
N VAL A 68 36.31 -11.48 -34.64
CA VAL A 68 35.72 -11.16 -33.34
C VAL A 68 34.34 -11.81 -33.26
N ARG A 69 34.19 -12.80 -32.39
CA ARG A 69 32.92 -13.49 -32.15
C ARG A 69 31.99 -12.57 -31.36
N HIS A 70 31.22 -11.75 -32.04
CA HIS A 70 30.07 -11.11 -31.42
C HIS A 70 28.98 -12.16 -31.24
N THR A 71 28.78 -12.62 -30.01
CA THR A 71 27.70 -13.54 -29.67
C THR A 71 26.44 -12.74 -29.33
N LEU A 72 25.32 -13.08 -29.98
CA LEU A 72 23.99 -12.59 -29.57
C LEU A 72 23.44 -13.39 -28.37
N LEU A 73 24.16 -14.41 -27.90
CA LEU A 73 23.76 -15.16 -26.72
C LEU A 73 23.89 -14.25 -25.51
N LYS A 74 22.78 -14.06 -24.79
CA LYS A 74 22.76 -13.33 -23.52
C LYS A 74 23.78 -13.96 -22.58
N ARG A 75 24.76 -13.17 -22.12
CA ARG A 75 25.74 -13.60 -21.13
C ARG A 75 25.01 -13.96 -19.82
N ARG A 76 25.46 -15.01 -19.14
CA ARG A 76 24.99 -15.31 -17.77
C ARG A 76 25.44 -14.18 -16.84
N LEU A 77 24.50 -13.63 -16.08
CA LEU A 77 24.77 -12.61 -15.07
C LEU A 77 25.82 -13.16 -14.08
N GLY A 78 26.85 -12.36 -13.82
CA GLY A 78 27.86 -12.62 -12.80
C GLY A 78 27.56 -11.87 -11.51
N VAL A 79 28.42 -12.03 -10.50
CA VAL A 79 28.27 -11.37 -9.19
C VAL A 79 28.17 -9.85 -9.32
N ILE A 80 28.92 -9.24 -10.24
CA ILE A 80 28.91 -7.79 -10.47
C ILE A 80 27.59 -7.27 -11.07
N ASP A 81 26.81 -8.16 -11.69
CA ASP A 81 25.51 -7.82 -12.26
C ASP A 81 24.38 -7.98 -11.23
N LEU A 82 24.68 -8.47 -10.02
CA LEU A 82 23.69 -8.60 -8.96
C LEU A 82 23.31 -7.22 -8.43
N VAL A 83 22.02 -6.92 -8.50
CA VAL A 83 21.45 -5.71 -7.90
C VAL A 83 21.12 -6.01 -6.45
N CYS A 84 21.89 -5.44 -5.52
CA CYS A 84 21.53 -5.47 -4.10
C CYS A 84 20.29 -4.60 -3.86
N GLY A 85 19.35 -5.10 -3.04
CA GLY A 85 18.11 -4.39 -2.72
C GLY A 85 18.37 -2.99 -2.13
N GLY A 86 17.48 -2.05 -2.48
CA GLY A 86 17.62 -0.62 -2.13
C GLY A 86 17.77 0.33 -3.33
N ALA A 87 17.44 -0.14 -4.54
CA ALA A 87 17.50 0.67 -5.75
C ALA A 87 16.55 1.87 -5.71
N ASP A 88 17.03 3.01 -6.21
CA ASP A 88 16.33 4.29 -6.36
C ASP A 88 14.88 4.10 -6.82
N ILE A 89 13.94 4.27 -5.89
CA ILE A 89 12.53 4.27 -6.21
C ILE A 89 12.18 5.66 -6.74
N PRO A 90 11.55 5.78 -7.92
CA PRO A 90 11.10 7.07 -8.41
C PRO A 90 10.20 7.74 -7.36
N SER A 91 10.41 9.04 -7.10
CA SER A 91 9.64 9.77 -6.08
C SER A 91 8.12 9.60 -6.22
N ARG A 92 7.61 9.57 -7.46
CA ARG A 92 6.19 9.27 -7.76
C ARG A 92 5.74 7.90 -7.23
N VAL A 93 6.57 6.86 -7.36
CA VAL A 93 6.23 5.51 -6.89
C VAL A 93 6.25 5.48 -5.36
N GLY A 94 7.26 6.09 -4.73
CA GLY A 94 7.32 6.22 -3.27
C GLY A 94 6.12 6.97 -2.69
N GLU A 95 5.75 8.08 -3.32
CA GLU A 95 4.60 8.90 -2.93
C GLU A 95 3.27 8.14 -3.03
N ASN A 96 3.03 7.46 -4.15
CA ASN A 96 1.81 6.69 -4.32
C ASN A 96 1.72 5.51 -3.35
N LEU A 97 2.84 4.84 -3.04
CA LEU A 97 2.88 3.79 -2.00
C LEU A 97 2.59 4.35 -0.61
N PHE A 98 3.14 5.53 -0.28
CA PHE A 98 2.87 6.23 0.98
C PHE A 98 1.38 6.56 1.13
N TRP A 99 0.77 7.20 0.13
CA TRP A 99 -0.64 7.54 0.15
C TRP A 99 -1.55 6.32 0.09
N MET A 100 -1.19 5.28 -0.69
CA MET A 100 -1.89 4.00 -0.67
C MET A 100 -1.94 3.41 0.74
N GLY A 101 -0.83 3.49 1.49
CA GLY A 101 -0.79 3.09 2.90
C GLY A 101 -1.76 3.90 3.77
N ARG A 102 -1.76 5.23 3.64
CA ARG A 102 -2.69 6.10 4.39
C ARG A 102 -4.15 5.79 4.07
N TYR A 103 -4.52 5.73 2.79
CA TYR A 103 -5.91 5.47 2.39
C TYR A 103 -6.38 4.07 2.79
N ALA A 104 -5.52 3.05 2.70
CA ALA A 104 -5.88 1.69 3.15
C ALA A 104 -6.21 1.67 4.65
N GLU A 105 -5.42 2.35 5.47
CA GLU A 105 -5.67 2.46 6.91
C GLU A 105 -6.96 3.23 7.22
N ARG A 106 -7.20 4.34 6.51
CA ARG A 106 -8.40 5.16 6.70
C ARG A 106 -9.67 4.43 6.30
N VAL A 107 -9.65 3.68 5.20
CA VAL A 107 -10.77 2.82 4.76
C VAL A 107 -11.10 1.79 5.83
N GLU A 108 -10.10 1.06 6.34
CA GLU A 108 -10.27 0.03 7.37
C GLU A 108 -10.87 0.63 8.66
N ALA A 109 -10.29 1.72 9.16
CA ALA A 109 -10.73 2.38 10.39
C ALA A 109 -12.14 2.96 10.27
N SER A 110 -12.44 3.63 9.15
CA SER A 110 -13.75 4.23 8.91
C SER A 110 -14.84 3.17 8.78
N ALA A 111 -14.58 2.10 8.02
CA ALA A 111 -15.51 0.99 7.88
C ALA A 111 -15.81 0.33 9.22
N ARG A 112 -14.80 0.09 10.07
CA ARG A 112 -15.00 -0.50 11.40
C ARG A 112 -15.84 0.39 12.32
N LEU A 113 -15.60 1.70 12.31
CA LEU A 113 -16.37 2.64 13.12
C LEU A 113 -17.82 2.76 12.63
N LEU A 114 -18.04 2.80 11.31
CA LEU A 114 -19.38 2.78 10.72
C LEU A 114 -20.12 1.48 11.02
N ARG A 115 -19.44 0.32 11.03
CA ARG A 115 -20.05 -0.96 11.45
C ARG A 115 -20.59 -0.88 12.88
N ALA A 116 -19.78 -0.36 13.80
CA ALA A 116 -20.17 -0.21 15.20
C ALA A 116 -21.32 0.78 15.39
N ALA A 117 -21.36 1.85 14.58
CA ALA A 117 -22.41 2.86 14.60
C ALA A 117 -23.72 2.35 13.99
N LEU A 118 -23.69 1.75 12.79
CA LEU A 118 -24.88 1.20 12.12
C LEU A 118 -25.54 0.09 12.94
N ALA A 119 -24.75 -0.81 13.53
CA ALA A 119 -25.28 -1.87 14.39
C ALA A 119 -26.06 -1.32 15.59
N ARG A 120 -25.64 -0.18 16.16
CA ARG A 120 -26.33 0.47 17.28
C ARG A 120 -27.49 1.36 16.83
N ALA A 121 -27.36 2.03 15.69
CA ALA A 121 -28.43 2.83 15.10
C ALA A 121 -29.66 1.99 14.70
N SER A 122 -29.45 0.71 14.37
CA SER A 122 -30.55 -0.24 14.08
C SER A 122 -31.07 -0.99 15.31
N SER A 123 -30.52 -0.76 16.50
CA SER A 123 -30.97 -1.39 17.74
C SER A 123 -32.09 -0.57 18.39
N THR A 124 -33.06 -1.25 19.02
CA THR A 124 -34.12 -0.62 19.82
C THR A 124 -33.78 -0.54 21.31
N ASP A 125 -32.57 -0.91 21.70
CA ASP A 125 -32.09 -0.92 23.09
C ASP A 125 -31.62 0.48 23.54
N SER A 126 -32.05 0.93 24.71
CA SER A 126 -31.67 2.22 25.29
C SER A 126 -30.17 2.31 25.58
N GLU A 127 -29.50 1.20 25.90
CA GLU A 127 -28.04 1.19 26.09
C GLU A 127 -27.30 1.43 24.76
N ALA A 128 -27.82 0.89 23.66
CA ALA A 128 -27.27 1.08 22.33
C ALA A 128 -27.36 2.53 21.86
N GLU A 129 -28.48 3.21 22.16
CA GLU A 129 -28.69 4.62 21.85
C GLU A 129 -27.69 5.54 22.56
N GLN A 130 -27.43 5.28 23.85
CA GLN A 130 -26.48 6.10 24.62
C GLN A 130 -25.03 5.88 24.15
N GLY A 131 -24.67 4.67 23.73
CA GLY A 131 -23.37 4.38 23.13
C GLY A 131 -23.18 5.03 21.74
N LEU A 132 -24.27 5.16 20.97
CA LEU A 132 -24.27 5.74 19.62
C LEU A 132 -23.83 7.22 19.62
N ALA A 133 -24.21 8.01 20.62
CA ALA A 133 -23.79 9.41 20.72
C ALA A 133 -22.27 9.58 20.74
N GLY A 134 -21.57 8.75 21.52
CA GLY A 134 -20.09 8.73 21.57
C GLY A 134 -19.45 8.27 20.25
N LEU A 135 -20.06 7.29 19.58
CA LEU A 135 -19.62 6.83 18.26
C LEU A 135 -19.78 7.92 17.20
N LEU A 136 -20.91 8.62 17.17
CA LEU A 136 -21.13 9.74 16.25
C LEU A 136 -20.19 10.92 16.54
N GLN A 137 -19.83 11.15 17.81
CA GLN A 137 -18.79 12.12 18.15
C GLN A 137 -17.43 11.67 17.60
N ALA A 138 -17.09 10.38 17.68
CA ALA A 138 -15.86 9.84 17.12
C ALA A 138 -15.82 9.88 15.59
N THR A 139 -16.92 9.57 14.90
CA THR A 139 -16.97 9.66 13.42
C THR A 139 -16.77 11.09 12.95
N ARG A 140 -17.39 12.08 13.60
CA ARG A 140 -17.14 13.51 13.33
C ARG A 140 -15.71 13.92 13.65
N ARG A 141 -15.18 13.49 14.80
CA ARG A 141 -13.80 13.80 15.22
C ARG A 141 -12.77 13.32 14.20
N LEU A 142 -13.04 12.20 13.54
CA LEU A 142 -12.18 11.60 12.50
C LEU A 142 -12.55 12.06 11.08
N GLY A 143 -13.52 12.95 10.91
CA GLY A 143 -13.95 13.47 9.61
C GLY A 143 -14.65 12.45 8.72
N ILE A 144 -15.24 11.40 9.28
CA ILE A 144 -15.95 10.34 8.55
C ILE A 144 -17.39 10.77 8.26
N VAL A 145 -18.05 11.36 9.25
CA VAL A 145 -19.40 11.93 9.12
C VAL A 145 -19.27 13.45 9.14
N VAL A 146 -19.91 14.10 8.18
CA VAL A 146 -20.03 15.55 8.09
C VAL A 146 -21.47 15.93 8.40
N ASP A 147 -21.67 16.98 9.19
CA ASP A 147 -23.00 17.48 9.50
C ASP A 147 -23.67 18.06 8.24
N SER A 148 -25.00 17.95 8.14
CA SER A 148 -25.76 18.49 7.01
C SER A 148 -25.55 20.00 6.90
N GLU A 149 -25.38 20.51 5.67
CA GLU A 149 -25.36 21.96 5.39
C GLU A 149 -26.76 22.59 5.53
N ASP A 150 -27.82 21.77 5.48
CA ASP A 150 -29.21 22.20 5.60
C ASP A 150 -29.70 22.02 7.05
N GLU A 151 -29.64 23.10 7.85
CA GLU A 151 -30.11 23.11 9.24
C GLU A 151 -31.64 22.91 9.35
N ASP A 152 -32.39 23.20 8.28
CA ASP A 152 -33.85 23.12 8.28
C ASP A 152 -34.37 21.68 8.10
N LYS A 153 -33.51 20.75 7.61
CA LYS A 153 -33.81 19.32 7.46
C LYS A 153 -32.60 18.45 7.83
N PRO A 154 -32.34 18.23 9.13
CA PRO A 154 -31.29 17.31 9.53
C PRO A 154 -31.62 15.90 9.01
N ASP A 155 -30.68 15.29 8.31
CA ASP A 155 -30.80 13.89 7.90
C ASP A 155 -30.91 13.00 9.14
N ASP A 156 -31.73 11.95 9.04
CA ASP A 156 -31.74 10.90 10.04
C ASP A 156 -30.34 10.26 10.19
N VAL A 157 -30.00 9.82 11.41
CA VAL A 157 -28.67 9.26 11.73
C VAL A 157 -28.29 8.12 10.79
N GLN A 158 -29.25 7.26 10.43
CA GLN A 158 -29.00 6.16 9.51
C GLN A 158 -28.63 6.67 8.11
N SER A 159 -29.29 7.72 7.63
CA SER A 159 -28.99 8.35 6.33
C SER A 159 -27.61 9.00 6.33
N GLN A 160 -27.21 9.64 7.44
CA GLN A 160 -25.85 10.19 7.59
C GLN A 160 -24.78 9.10 7.56
N LEU A 161 -25.01 7.97 8.23
CA LEU A 161 -24.07 6.84 8.25
C LEU A 161 -23.99 6.16 6.87
N LEU A 162 -25.11 6.03 6.15
CA LEU A 162 -25.12 5.51 4.78
C LEU A 162 -24.39 6.46 3.81
N ARG A 163 -24.57 7.78 3.95
CA ARG A 163 -23.81 8.77 3.17
C ARG A 163 -22.30 8.65 3.43
N ALA A 164 -21.90 8.56 4.70
CA ALA A 164 -20.50 8.35 5.08
C ALA A 164 -19.90 7.03 4.56
N LEU A 165 -20.72 6.04 4.22
CA LEU A 165 -20.28 4.81 3.57
C LEU A 165 -20.18 4.96 2.05
N LEU A 166 -21.21 5.52 1.40
CA LEU A 166 -21.45 5.38 -0.04
C LEU A 166 -21.15 6.64 -0.87
N ASP A 167 -21.23 7.83 -0.28
CA ASP A 167 -21.08 9.08 -1.00
C ASP A 167 -19.61 9.37 -1.28
N HIS A 168 -19.22 9.19 -2.54
CA HIS A 168 -17.87 9.41 -3.01
C HIS A 168 -17.47 10.89 -3.15
N THR A 169 -18.44 11.80 -3.08
CA THR A 169 -18.22 13.25 -3.13
C THR A 169 -17.97 13.82 -1.74
N GLN A 170 -18.51 13.18 -0.70
CA GLN A 170 -18.25 13.55 0.69
C GLN A 170 -16.79 13.24 1.07
N PRO A 171 -15.99 14.26 1.44
CA PRO A 171 -14.65 14.02 1.95
C PRO A 171 -14.67 13.15 3.21
N GLY A 172 -13.77 12.19 3.30
CA GLY A 172 -13.62 11.32 4.47
C GLY A 172 -14.56 10.12 4.50
N SER A 173 -15.55 10.03 3.61
CA SER A 173 -16.37 8.84 3.45
C SER A 173 -15.54 7.60 3.07
N VAL A 174 -16.06 6.41 3.34
CA VAL A 174 -15.41 5.16 2.91
C VAL A 174 -15.29 5.13 1.38
N ALA A 175 -16.34 5.53 0.66
CA ALA A 175 -16.34 5.58 -0.80
C ALA A 175 -15.28 6.52 -1.39
N SER A 176 -15.14 7.74 -0.86
CA SER A 176 -14.12 8.68 -1.34
C SER A 176 -12.70 8.18 -1.07
N ASN A 177 -12.46 7.63 0.12
CA ASN A 177 -11.16 7.05 0.49
C ASN A 177 -10.83 5.79 -0.32
N LEU A 178 -11.82 4.96 -0.66
CA LEU A 178 -11.66 3.81 -1.56
C LEU A 178 -11.24 4.25 -2.96
N ARG A 179 -11.83 5.32 -3.51
CA ARG A 179 -11.39 5.86 -4.80
C ARG A 179 -9.96 6.37 -4.75
N ALA A 180 -9.59 7.07 -3.68
CA ALA A 180 -8.23 7.57 -3.50
C ALA A 180 -7.21 6.41 -3.34
N LEU A 181 -7.61 5.34 -2.64
CA LEU A 181 -6.85 4.11 -2.53
C LEU A 181 -6.64 3.45 -3.90
N SER A 182 -7.72 3.22 -4.66
CA SER A 182 -7.67 2.61 -6.00
C SER A 182 -6.84 3.44 -6.97
N PHE A 183 -6.98 4.78 -6.94
CA PHE A 183 -6.15 5.69 -7.73
C PHE A 183 -4.67 5.51 -7.39
N SER A 184 -4.29 5.62 -6.11
CA SER A 184 -2.90 5.49 -5.67
C SER A 184 -2.31 4.11 -6.02
N ALA A 185 -3.11 3.05 -5.87
CA ALA A 185 -2.71 1.69 -6.22
C ALA A 185 -2.51 1.50 -7.74
N SER A 186 -3.35 2.11 -8.58
CA SER A 186 -3.22 2.05 -10.03
C SER A 186 -1.89 2.64 -10.53
N GLN A 187 -1.37 3.64 -9.82
CA GLN A 187 -0.11 4.32 -10.15
C GLN A 187 1.14 3.47 -9.89
N VAL A 188 1.00 2.38 -9.13
CA VAL A 188 2.06 1.47 -8.70
C VAL A 188 1.69 0.00 -8.94
N ARG A 189 0.83 -0.25 -9.93
CA ARG A 189 0.29 -1.58 -10.27
C ARG A 189 1.36 -2.66 -10.42
N GLU A 190 2.52 -2.29 -10.96
CA GLU A 190 3.67 -3.16 -11.18
C GLU A 190 4.33 -3.66 -9.88
N ARG A 191 4.03 -3.01 -8.75
CA ARG A 191 4.49 -3.41 -7.41
C ARG A 191 3.51 -4.30 -6.66
N LEU A 192 2.31 -4.51 -7.21
CA LEU A 192 1.25 -5.29 -6.59
C LEU A 192 1.17 -6.67 -7.25
N SER A 193 1.04 -7.72 -6.43
CA SER A 193 0.73 -9.05 -6.92
C SER A 193 -0.63 -9.07 -7.63
N SER A 194 -0.88 -10.07 -8.48
CA SER A 194 -2.19 -10.27 -9.13
C SER A 194 -3.32 -10.32 -8.11
N ASP A 195 -3.10 -11.05 -7.01
CA ASP A 195 -4.12 -11.31 -6.00
C ASP A 195 -4.45 -10.05 -5.20
N ASN A 196 -3.44 -9.22 -4.90
CA ASN A 196 -3.62 -7.93 -4.27
C ASN A 196 -4.39 -6.96 -5.17
N TRP A 197 -4.10 -6.97 -6.48
CA TRP A 197 -4.87 -6.20 -7.45
C TRP A 197 -6.33 -6.65 -7.54
N HIS A 198 -6.58 -7.97 -7.51
CA HIS A 198 -7.94 -8.49 -7.46
C HIS A 198 -8.68 -8.10 -6.17
N ALA A 199 -8.00 -8.05 -5.03
CA ALA A 199 -8.58 -7.57 -3.77
C ALA A 199 -8.99 -6.09 -3.85
N LEU A 200 -8.17 -5.24 -4.48
CA LEU A 200 -8.53 -3.84 -4.72
C LEU A 200 -9.72 -3.68 -5.66
N ASN A 201 -9.76 -4.43 -6.77
CA ASN A 201 -10.89 -4.36 -7.70
C ASN A 201 -12.22 -4.79 -7.05
N ARG A 202 -12.17 -5.76 -6.11
CA ARG A 202 -13.36 -6.14 -5.33
C ARG A 202 -13.86 -5.02 -4.41
N LEU A 203 -12.96 -4.19 -3.89
CA LEU A 203 -13.32 -3.01 -3.11
C LEU A 203 -13.97 -1.94 -3.98
N GLU A 204 -13.45 -1.72 -5.18
CA GLU A 204 -14.02 -0.74 -6.12
C GLU A 204 -15.43 -1.13 -6.58
N GLN A 205 -15.70 -2.43 -6.73
CA GLN A 205 -17.03 -2.94 -7.08
C GLN A 205 -18.11 -2.54 -6.07
N LEU A 206 -17.78 -2.42 -4.78
CA LEU A 206 -18.71 -1.98 -3.73
C LEU A 206 -19.26 -0.57 -4.01
N LEU A 207 -18.49 0.28 -4.70
CA LEU A 207 -18.91 1.64 -5.06
C LEU A 207 -19.99 1.67 -6.14
N SER A 208 -20.26 0.53 -6.79
CA SER A 208 -21.25 0.38 -7.86
C SER A 208 -22.50 -0.37 -7.40
N GLU A 209 -22.54 -0.82 -6.14
CA GLU A 209 -23.67 -1.56 -5.59
C GLU A 209 -24.77 -0.60 -5.12
N ASP A 210 -26.01 -0.93 -5.45
CA ASP A 210 -27.18 -0.21 -4.94
C ASP A 210 -27.49 -0.71 -3.53
N ILE A 211 -27.04 0.05 -2.52
CA ILE A 211 -27.18 -0.25 -1.11
C ILE A 211 -28.26 0.65 -0.54
N SER A 212 -29.44 0.08 -0.28
CA SER A 212 -30.62 0.80 0.16
C SER A 212 -31.08 0.41 1.58
N SER A 213 -30.47 -0.60 2.20
CA SER A 213 -30.80 -1.06 3.56
C SER A 213 -29.58 -1.16 4.47
N THR A 214 -29.81 -1.12 5.80
CA THR A 214 -28.73 -1.29 6.78
C THR A 214 -28.05 -2.66 6.68
N ASP A 215 -28.81 -3.72 6.43
CA ASP A 215 -28.23 -5.07 6.29
C ASP A 215 -27.29 -5.17 5.09
N GLN A 216 -27.66 -4.53 3.97
CA GLN A 216 -26.79 -4.43 2.80
C GLN A 216 -25.54 -3.60 3.11
N ALA A 217 -25.68 -2.48 3.83
CA ALA A 217 -24.56 -1.65 4.25
C ALA A 217 -23.59 -2.40 5.19
N MET A 218 -24.11 -3.17 6.15
CA MET A 218 -23.33 -4.01 7.04
C MET A 218 -22.56 -5.09 6.28
N SER A 219 -23.21 -5.77 5.32
CA SER A 219 -22.57 -6.74 4.43
C SER A 219 -21.46 -6.12 3.56
N ALA A 220 -21.71 -4.92 3.02
CA ALA A 220 -20.71 -4.17 2.27
C ALA A 220 -19.49 -3.82 3.13
N ILE A 221 -19.72 -3.34 4.37
CA ILE A 221 -18.65 -3.04 5.33
C ILE A 221 -17.83 -4.28 5.67
N ASP A 222 -18.47 -5.44 5.86
CA ASP A 222 -17.75 -6.70 6.12
C ASP A 222 -16.85 -7.09 4.95
N ARG A 223 -17.30 -6.88 3.70
CA ARG A 223 -16.47 -7.07 2.50
C ARG A 223 -15.31 -6.07 2.42
N VAL A 224 -15.53 -4.81 2.83
CA VAL A 224 -14.46 -3.80 2.94
C VAL A 224 -13.39 -4.27 3.91
N MET A 225 -13.79 -4.70 5.10
CA MET A 225 -12.87 -5.17 6.14
C MET A 225 -12.11 -6.43 5.71
N GLN A 226 -12.79 -7.42 5.11
CA GLN A 226 -12.14 -8.64 4.65
C GLN A 226 -11.08 -8.36 3.58
N SER A 227 -11.40 -7.46 2.63
CA SER A 227 -10.45 -7.05 1.60
C SER A 227 -9.28 -6.27 2.22
N SER A 228 -9.53 -5.39 3.19
CA SER A 228 -8.48 -4.64 3.91
C SER A 228 -7.51 -5.57 4.66
N ILE A 229 -8.02 -6.63 5.28
CA ILE A 229 -7.19 -7.68 5.91
C ILE A 229 -6.31 -8.37 4.86
N SER A 230 -6.87 -8.71 3.69
CA SER A 230 -6.08 -9.27 2.59
C SER A 230 -4.97 -8.33 2.13
N LEU A 231 -5.28 -7.04 1.89
CA LEU A 231 -4.28 -6.03 1.49
C LEU A 231 -3.15 -5.91 2.53
N ALA A 232 -3.50 -5.93 3.82
CA ALA A 232 -2.53 -5.86 4.90
C ALA A 232 -1.62 -7.10 4.96
N GLY A 233 -2.16 -8.30 4.74
CA GLY A 233 -1.39 -9.54 4.65
C GLY A 233 -0.38 -9.52 3.50
N PHE A 234 -0.82 -9.12 2.30
CA PHE A 234 0.07 -8.99 1.14
C PHE A 234 1.21 -8.00 1.38
N ALA A 235 0.90 -6.84 1.97
CA ALA A 235 1.92 -5.86 2.31
C ALA A 235 2.98 -6.45 3.26
N MET A 236 2.64 -7.40 4.13
CA MET A 236 3.60 -7.99 5.08
C MET A 236 4.41 -9.15 4.49
N ASP A 237 3.80 -9.96 3.62
CA ASP A 237 4.36 -11.25 3.20
C ASP A 237 4.92 -11.25 1.77
N ASP A 238 4.29 -10.53 0.82
CA ASP A 238 4.62 -10.61 -0.60
C ASP A 238 5.55 -9.49 -1.08
N MET A 239 5.46 -8.31 -0.47
CA MET A 239 6.26 -7.17 -0.88
C MET A 239 7.73 -7.34 -0.46
N THR A 240 8.65 -7.12 -1.40
CA THR A 240 10.07 -6.98 -1.05
C THR A 240 10.25 -5.81 -0.09
N ARG A 241 11.06 -5.98 0.95
CA ARG A 241 11.28 -4.99 2.03
C ARG A 241 12.23 -3.87 1.60
N ASP A 242 11.96 -3.30 0.43
CA ASP A 242 12.64 -2.15 -0.16
C ASP A 242 12.10 -0.82 0.43
N GLU A 243 12.55 0.31 -0.12
CA GLU A 243 12.09 1.64 0.33
C GLU A 243 10.60 1.88 0.07
N GLY A 244 10.03 1.28 -0.98
CA GLY A 244 8.65 1.52 -1.39
C GLY A 244 7.70 0.87 -0.40
N TRP A 245 8.05 -0.35 0.00
CA TRP A 245 7.41 -1.01 1.14
C TRP A 245 7.50 -0.16 2.41
N ARG A 246 8.67 0.43 2.72
CA ARG A 246 8.81 1.30 3.90
C ARG A 246 7.90 2.52 3.83
N PHE A 247 7.79 3.19 2.68
CA PHE A 247 6.88 4.32 2.50
C PHE A 247 5.42 3.92 2.71
N LEU A 248 5.00 2.76 2.20
CA LEU A 248 3.67 2.21 2.48
C LEU A 248 3.44 2.00 3.98
N ILE A 249 4.39 1.37 4.67
CA ILE A 249 4.29 1.14 6.11
C ILE A 249 4.28 2.47 6.89
N LEU A 250 5.12 3.44 6.53
CA LEU A 250 5.11 4.77 7.15
C LEU A 250 3.75 5.45 6.99
N GLY A 251 3.17 5.43 5.79
CA GLY A 251 1.83 5.97 5.53
C GLY A 251 0.77 5.33 6.44
N ARG A 252 0.73 3.99 6.49
CA ARG A 252 -0.19 3.27 7.39
C ARG A 252 0.00 3.63 8.86
N ARG A 253 1.25 3.75 9.31
CA ARG A 253 1.55 4.01 10.73
C ARG A 253 1.23 5.44 11.13
N ILE A 254 1.46 6.41 10.26
CA ILE A 254 1.07 7.81 10.47
C ILE A 254 -0.45 7.91 10.55
N GLU A 255 -1.18 7.35 9.60
CA GLU A 255 -2.65 7.38 9.60
C GLU A 255 -3.22 6.67 10.84
N ARG A 256 -2.65 5.53 11.23
CA ARG A 256 -3.07 4.80 12.43
C ARG A 256 -2.80 5.57 13.71
N LEU A 257 -1.66 6.26 13.82
CA LEU A 257 -1.35 7.12 14.95
C LEU A 257 -2.38 8.25 15.07
N GLU A 258 -2.65 8.93 13.96
CA GLU A 258 -3.65 10.00 13.87
C GLU A 258 -5.04 9.49 14.28
N GLY A 259 -5.49 8.38 13.69
CA GLY A 259 -6.80 7.79 13.94
C GLY A 259 -6.98 7.29 15.37
N LEU A 260 -6.00 6.58 15.94
CA LEU A 260 -6.08 6.09 17.32
C LEU A 260 -6.04 7.24 18.33
N ALA A 261 -5.20 8.26 18.11
CA ALA A 261 -5.16 9.42 18.97
C ALA A 261 -6.45 10.24 18.89
N GLY A 262 -7.01 10.40 17.68
CA GLY A 262 -8.32 11.02 17.45
C GLY A 262 -9.45 10.27 18.16
N LEU A 263 -9.51 8.95 17.98
CA LEU A 263 -10.49 8.07 18.63
C LEU A 263 -10.42 8.17 20.17
N MET A 264 -9.21 8.07 20.73
CA MET A 264 -8.99 8.12 22.18
C MET A 264 -9.17 9.52 22.77
N SER A 265 -9.14 10.59 21.97
CA SER A 265 -9.38 11.96 22.45
C SER A 265 -10.84 12.23 22.84
N VAL A 266 -11.78 11.47 22.27
CA VAL A 266 -13.23 11.60 22.50
C VAL A 266 -13.61 11.36 23.97
N PRO A 267 -13.27 10.22 24.59
CA PRO A 267 -13.62 9.95 25.99
C PRO A 267 -12.95 10.90 26.99
N MET A 268 -11.85 11.58 26.62
CA MET A 268 -11.10 12.48 27.52
C MET A 268 -11.89 13.75 27.86
N GLN A 269 -12.86 14.11 27.03
CA GLN A 269 -13.69 15.32 27.21
C GLN A 269 -15.12 14.98 27.64
N ALA A 270 -15.48 13.70 27.65
CA ALA A 270 -16.80 13.23 28.04
C ALA A 270 -16.96 13.22 29.56
N LYS A 271 -18.19 13.40 30.03
CA LYS A 271 -18.55 13.17 31.44
C LYS A 271 -18.39 11.68 31.81
N PRO A 272 -18.10 11.33 33.08
CA PRO A 272 -17.83 9.95 33.50
C PRO A 272 -18.85 8.92 33.00
N GLU A 273 -20.14 9.17 33.22
CA GLU A 273 -21.22 8.26 32.80
C GLU A 273 -21.28 8.04 31.29
N ALA A 274 -21.08 9.10 30.50
CA ALA A 274 -21.05 9.00 29.04
C ALA A 274 -19.78 8.29 28.57
N ARG A 275 -18.66 8.51 29.26
CA ARG A 275 -17.35 7.92 28.96
C ARG A 275 -17.35 6.41 29.15
N GLU A 276 -17.93 5.90 30.23
CA GLU A 276 -17.98 4.46 30.52
C GLU A 276 -18.74 3.69 29.45
N ARG A 277 -19.82 4.28 28.92
CA ARG A 277 -20.59 3.73 27.79
C ARG A 277 -19.79 3.64 26.49
N MET A 278 -18.63 4.30 26.42
CA MET A 278 -17.76 4.25 25.25
C MET A 278 -16.78 3.08 25.25
N PHE A 279 -16.51 2.47 26.40
CA PHE A 279 -15.36 1.59 26.55
C PHE A 279 -15.44 0.33 25.68
N GLU A 280 -16.60 -0.29 25.56
CA GLU A 280 -16.75 -1.51 24.75
C GLU A 280 -16.58 -1.22 23.26
N TRP A 281 -17.25 -0.20 22.73
CA TRP A 281 -17.13 0.13 21.31
C TRP A 281 -15.77 0.73 20.97
N LEU A 282 -15.08 1.40 21.90
CA LEU A 282 -13.69 1.85 21.70
C LEU A 282 -12.75 0.66 21.50
N LEU A 283 -12.91 -0.39 22.30
CA LEU A 283 -12.13 -1.63 22.15
C LEU A 283 -12.48 -2.38 20.85
N GLU A 284 -13.76 -2.34 20.44
CA GLU A 284 -14.21 -2.86 19.14
C GLU A 284 -13.55 -2.09 17.99
N ALA A 285 -13.68 -0.77 17.96
CA ALA A 285 -13.16 0.12 16.93
C ALA A 285 -11.62 0.09 16.84
N ALA A 286 -10.93 -0.06 17.97
CA ALA A 286 -9.48 -0.21 18.02
C ALA A 286 -9.00 -1.66 17.81
N ASN A 287 -9.87 -2.60 17.43
CA ASN A 287 -9.53 -4.02 17.22
C ASN A 287 -8.78 -4.67 18.41
N SER A 288 -9.14 -4.27 19.63
CA SER A 288 -8.46 -4.69 20.86
C SER A 288 -9.40 -5.39 21.86
N ILE A 289 -10.66 -5.63 21.48
CA ILE A 289 -11.65 -6.29 22.35
C ILE A 289 -11.24 -7.72 22.74
N VAL A 290 -10.72 -8.51 21.81
CA VAL A 290 -10.23 -9.87 22.08
C VAL A 290 -9.03 -9.84 23.02
N THR A 291 -8.06 -8.96 22.76
CA THR A 291 -6.88 -8.75 23.60
C THR A 291 -7.26 -8.34 25.03
N TYR A 292 -8.21 -7.41 25.16
CA TYR A 292 -8.72 -6.95 26.45
C TYR A 292 -9.38 -8.09 27.23
N ARG A 293 -10.33 -8.79 26.61
CA ARG A 293 -11.07 -9.89 27.25
C ARG A 293 -10.14 -11.03 27.67
N ALA A 294 -9.13 -11.35 26.86
CA ALA A 294 -8.12 -12.35 27.20
C ALA A 294 -7.27 -11.96 28.42
N ARG A 295 -6.88 -10.68 28.53
CA ARG A 295 -5.99 -10.17 29.57
C ARG A 295 -6.70 -9.93 30.91
N TYR A 296 -7.88 -9.30 30.88
CA TYR A 296 -8.53 -8.83 32.11
C TYR A 296 -9.77 -9.65 32.52
N ARG A 297 -10.42 -10.38 31.58
CA ARG A 297 -11.60 -11.24 31.84
C ARG A 297 -12.73 -10.58 32.64
N ARG A 298 -12.88 -9.25 32.50
CA ARG A 298 -13.88 -8.42 33.18
C ARG A 298 -14.46 -7.39 32.23
N MET A 299 -15.47 -6.65 32.69
CA MET A 299 -16.01 -5.52 31.94
C MET A 299 -14.93 -4.46 31.65
N PRO A 300 -15.04 -3.72 30.54
CA PRO A 300 -14.12 -2.63 30.24
C PRO A 300 -14.09 -1.57 31.35
N GLU A 301 -12.89 -1.20 31.79
CA GLU A 301 -12.65 -0.16 32.80
C GLU A 301 -11.64 0.85 32.26
N LEU A 302 -11.66 2.08 32.79
CA LEU A 302 -10.88 3.21 32.28
C LEU A 302 -9.38 2.91 32.20
N LEU A 303 -8.72 2.64 33.34
CA LEU A 303 -7.27 2.49 33.39
C LEU A 303 -6.75 1.33 32.51
N PRO A 304 -7.31 0.11 32.57
CA PRO A 304 -6.94 -0.98 31.66
C PRO A 304 -7.10 -0.64 30.17
N LEU A 305 -8.16 0.10 29.82
CA LEU A 305 -8.43 0.53 28.45
C LEU A 305 -7.40 1.57 27.99
N LEU A 306 -7.11 2.59 28.81
CA LEU A 306 -6.09 3.60 28.52
C LEU A 306 -4.71 2.96 28.37
N HIS A 307 -4.35 2.06 29.28
CA HIS A 307 -3.10 1.31 29.17
C HIS A 307 -3.04 0.55 27.85
N LEU A 308 -4.07 -0.22 27.50
CA LEU A 308 -4.07 -1.07 26.31
C LEU A 308 -4.05 -0.27 24.98
N LEU A 309 -4.79 0.84 24.91
CA LEU A 309 -4.98 1.60 23.66
C LEU A 309 -4.01 2.78 23.51
N VAL A 310 -3.37 3.25 24.58
CA VAL A 310 -2.44 4.38 24.52
C VAL A 310 -1.02 3.98 24.86
N PHE A 311 -0.81 3.25 25.95
CA PHE A 311 0.53 3.08 26.52
C PHE A 311 1.24 1.77 26.15
N ASP A 312 0.48 0.69 25.92
CA ASP A 312 1.00 -0.67 25.70
C ASP A 312 1.85 -0.77 24.42
N ARG A 313 3.18 -0.80 24.59
CA ARG A 313 4.18 -0.90 23.51
C ARG A 313 4.17 -2.24 22.76
N THR A 314 3.40 -3.22 23.22
CA THR A 314 3.30 -4.54 22.58
C THR A 314 2.04 -4.68 21.74
N ASN A 315 1.04 -3.81 21.94
CA ASN A 315 -0.21 -3.85 21.21
C ASN A 315 -0.09 -3.07 19.89
N PRO A 316 -0.21 -3.70 18.70
CA PRO A 316 -0.15 -3.01 17.40
C PRO A 316 -1.28 -2.02 17.16
N HIS A 317 -2.26 -1.96 18.05
CA HIS A 317 -3.38 -1.02 18.05
C HIS A 317 -3.29 0.02 19.18
N SER A 318 -2.11 0.22 19.77
CA SER A 318 -1.88 1.33 20.71
C SER A 318 -1.20 2.53 20.03
N VAL A 319 -1.44 3.72 20.58
CA VAL A 319 -0.74 4.96 20.20
C VAL A 319 0.78 4.80 20.40
N GLY A 320 1.18 4.27 21.56
CA GLY A 320 2.57 4.05 21.91
C GLY A 320 3.32 3.14 20.95
N PHE A 321 2.72 2.03 20.54
CA PHE A 321 3.31 1.15 19.54
C PHE A 321 3.50 1.86 18.19
N GLN A 322 2.55 2.70 17.76
CA GLN A 322 2.71 3.43 16.50
C GLN A 322 3.91 4.37 16.56
N VAL A 323 4.08 5.08 17.68
CA VAL A 323 5.22 5.98 17.91
C VAL A 323 6.54 5.20 17.79
N ASP A 324 6.71 4.10 18.51
CA ASP A 324 7.93 3.28 18.47
C ASP A 324 8.26 2.78 17.06
N VAL A 325 7.24 2.30 16.35
CA VAL A 325 7.40 1.79 14.98
C VAL A 325 7.75 2.91 14.00
N LEU A 326 7.14 4.08 14.15
CA LEU A 326 7.48 5.26 13.34
C LEU A 326 8.92 5.69 13.58
N GLN A 327 9.38 5.79 14.83
CA GLN A 327 10.77 6.11 15.16
C GLN A 327 11.73 5.14 14.47
N LYS A 328 11.45 3.83 14.55
CA LYS A 328 12.27 2.79 13.92
C LYS A 328 12.38 2.93 12.40
N TYR A 329 11.25 3.08 11.70
CA TYR A 329 11.26 3.17 10.24
C TYR A 329 11.78 4.51 9.73
N LEU A 330 11.47 5.62 10.40
CA LEU A 330 12.00 6.93 10.05
C LEU A 330 13.51 6.98 10.24
N ALA A 331 14.05 6.44 11.34
CA ALA A 331 15.49 6.39 11.57
C ALA A 331 16.22 5.55 10.51
N ARG A 332 15.59 4.45 10.08
CA ARG A 332 16.11 3.60 9.01
C ARG A 332 16.10 4.32 7.66
N SER A 333 14.97 4.86 7.22
CA SER A 333 14.88 5.60 5.95
C SER A 333 15.78 6.82 5.91
N SER A 334 15.91 7.55 7.03
CA SER A 334 16.84 8.68 7.16
C SER A 334 18.29 8.26 6.90
N ARG A 335 18.72 7.14 7.48
CA ARG A 335 20.08 6.59 7.30
C ARG A 335 20.32 6.06 5.89
N GLU A 336 19.33 5.37 5.31
CA GLU A 336 19.49 4.73 4.01
C GLU A 336 19.44 5.74 2.86
N LEU A 337 18.62 6.78 2.98
CA LEU A 337 18.41 7.80 1.95
C LEU A 337 19.22 9.09 2.17
N GLY A 338 19.97 9.19 3.27
CA GLY A 338 20.83 10.35 3.55
C GLY A 338 20.08 11.62 3.93
N HIS A 339 18.93 11.49 4.61
CA HIS A 339 18.15 12.61 5.13
C HIS A 339 18.28 12.69 6.67
N PRO A 340 18.15 13.88 7.27
CA PRO A 340 18.10 13.99 8.73
C PRO A 340 16.86 13.29 9.28
N TYR A 341 16.95 12.75 10.50
CA TYR A 341 15.82 12.15 11.20
C TYR A 341 14.91 13.23 11.80
N PRO A 342 13.56 13.16 11.66
CA PRO A 342 12.62 14.17 12.16
C PRO A 342 12.38 14.06 13.68
N SER A 343 13.44 14.16 14.49
CA SER A 343 13.38 13.98 15.95
C SER A 343 12.36 14.89 16.64
N LEU A 344 12.26 16.15 16.21
CA LEU A 344 11.38 17.17 16.82
C LEU A 344 9.89 16.84 16.73
N MET A 345 9.47 15.94 15.84
CA MET A 345 8.06 15.60 15.65
C MET A 345 7.64 14.37 16.45
N ILE A 346 8.52 13.38 16.61
CA ILE A 346 8.15 12.05 17.13
C ILE A 346 8.79 11.73 18.49
N ASP A 347 10.03 12.16 18.75
CA ASP A 347 10.72 11.84 20.00
C ASP A 347 10.13 12.53 21.25
N PRO A 348 9.63 13.78 21.17
CA PRO A 348 8.89 14.38 22.28
C PRO A 348 7.66 13.57 22.68
N LEU A 349 6.92 13.02 21.72
CA LEU A 349 5.75 12.19 22.00
C LEU A 349 6.13 10.90 22.72
N ALA A 350 7.16 10.21 22.24
CA ALA A 350 7.68 9.00 22.89
C ALA A 350 8.01 9.28 24.37
N ARG A 351 8.82 10.32 24.63
CA ARG A 351 9.18 10.72 25.99
C ARG A 351 7.98 11.10 26.86
N ARG A 352 6.99 11.79 26.31
CA ARG A 352 5.79 12.17 27.07
C ARG A 352 4.93 10.97 27.41
N LEU A 353 4.83 9.99 26.51
CA LEU A 353 4.13 8.75 26.80
C LEU A 353 4.87 7.91 27.85
N ASP A 354 6.20 7.87 27.80
CA ASP A 354 7.02 7.11 28.76
C ASP A 354 6.98 7.72 30.17
N ASN A 355 6.92 9.05 30.25
CA ASN A 355 6.90 9.79 31.52
C ASN A 355 5.46 10.08 32.01
N PHE A 356 4.43 9.54 31.36
CA PHE A 356 3.07 9.75 31.82
C PHE A 356 2.81 8.90 33.06
N ASP A 357 2.53 9.56 34.18
CA ASP A 357 2.23 8.87 35.44
C ASP A 357 0.79 8.33 35.44
N LEU A 358 0.67 7.00 35.32
CA LEU A 358 -0.63 6.29 35.33
C LEU A 358 -1.29 6.26 36.71
N THR A 359 -0.53 6.45 37.80
CA THR A 359 -1.09 6.42 39.17
C THR A 359 -2.08 7.55 39.40
N ARG A 360 -2.00 8.62 38.60
CA ARG A 360 -2.95 9.75 38.60
C ARG A 360 -4.37 9.37 38.21
N PHE A 361 -4.59 8.22 37.57
CA PHE A 361 -5.95 7.72 37.31
C PHE A 361 -6.59 7.04 38.52
N GLU A 362 -5.80 6.73 39.56
CA GLU A 362 -6.27 6.15 40.82
C GLU A 362 -6.47 7.21 41.92
N ALA A 363 -6.00 8.43 41.69
CA ALA A 363 -6.07 9.54 42.63
C ALA A 363 -7.32 10.43 42.42
N ASP A 364 -7.57 11.33 43.37
CA ASP A 364 -8.68 12.31 43.32
C ASP A 364 -8.58 13.28 42.12
N ASP A 365 -7.45 13.31 41.40
CA ASP A 365 -7.20 14.15 40.22
C ASP A 365 -7.40 13.44 38.87
N CYS A 366 -8.15 12.33 38.82
CA CYS A 366 -8.38 11.54 37.60
C CYS A 366 -8.86 12.38 36.40
N GLU A 367 -9.78 13.33 36.59
CA GLU A 367 -10.25 14.22 35.50
C GLU A 367 -9.14 15.15 34.98
N LEU A 368 -8.23 15.61 35.86
CA LEU A 368 -7.06 16.39 35.46
C LEU A 368 -6.06 15.53 34.68
N ALA A 369 -5.88 14.26 35.08
CA ALA A 369 -5.06 13.29 34.35
C ALA A 369 -5.64 13.04 32.95
N LEU A 370 -6.96 12.90 32.82
CA LEU A 370 -7.66 12.77 31.53
C LEU A 370 -7.50 14.00 30.66
N GLY A 371 -7.60 15.22 31.21
CA GLY A 371 -7.33 16.45 30.46
C GLY A 371 -5.88 16.54 29.95
N THR A 372 -4.92 16.11 30.79
CA THR A 372 -3.50 16.03 30.41
C THR A 372 -3.28 15.01 29.30
N LEU A 373 -3.93 13.85 29.40
CA LEU A 373 -3.87 12.81 28.36
C LEU A 373 -4.53 13.26 27.06
N GLY A 374 -5.68 13.92 27.12
CA GLY A 374 -6.35 14.51 25.96
C GLY A 374 -5.46 15.51 25.22
N THR A 375 -4.70 16.32 25.95
CA THR A 375 -3.71 17.24 25.37
C THR A 375 -2.60 16.47 24.63
N LEU A 376 -2.04 15.43 25.24
CA LEU A 376 -1.02 14.57 24.61
C LEU A 376 -1.54 13.87 23.35
N LEU A 377 -2.79 13.39 23.36
CA LEU A 377 -3.43 12.78 22.20
C LEU A 377 -3.62 13.80 21.07
N ASN A 378 -4.08 15.02 21.38
CA ASN A 378 -4.21 16.09 20.38
C ASN A 378 -2.87 16.51 19.78
N GLU A 379 -1.80 16.56 20.58
CA GLU A 379 -0.45 16.77 20.07
C GLU A 379 0.02 15.62 19.18
N SER A 380 -0.36 14.38 19.49
CA SER A 380 -0.05 13.20 18.67
C SER A 380 -0.72 13.29 17.29
N ILE A 381 -1.97 13.76 17.22
CA ILE A 381 -2.66 14.07 15.96
C ILE A 381 -1.89 15.13 15.17
N GLY A 382 -1.56 16.26 15.80
CA GLY A 382 -0.83 17.35 15.14
C GLY A 382 0.57 16.94 14.66
N ALA A 383 1.26 16.08 15.41
CA ALA A 383 2.55 15.54 15.01
C ALA A 383 2.44 14.56 13.84
N ALA A 384 1.41 13.70 13.80
CA ALA A 384 1.18 12.78 12.69
C ALA A 384 0.95 13.55 11.37
N LEU A 385 0.14 14.61 11.40
CA LEU A 385 -0.09 15.50 10.26
C LEU A 385 1.21 16.17 9.78
N LYS A 386 1.94 16.81 10.70
CA LYS A 386 3.23 17.45 10.38
C LYS A 386 4.26 16.44 9.85
N LEU A 387 4.27 15.23 10.38
CA LEU A 387 5.17 14.17 9.95
C LEU A 387 4.84 13.69 8.53
N SER A 388 3.55 13.61 8.17
CA SER A 388 3.15 13.33 6.79
C SER A 388 3.69 14.39 5.83
N ASP A 389 3.52 15.66 6.15
CA ASP A 389 4.01 16.76 5.33
C ASP A 389 5.54 16.73 5.21
N GLU A 390 6.22 16.36 6.30
CA GLU A 390 7.68 16.25 6.31
C GLU A 390 8.18 15.07 5.49
N VAL A 391 7.52 13.92 5.54
CA VAL A 391 7.84 12.78 4.67
C VAL A 391 7.68 13.18 3.21
N HIS A 392 6.57 13.85 2.87
CA HIS A 392 6.33 14.32 1.51
C HIS A 392 7.39 15.33 1.04
N ARG A 393 7.70 16.34 1.86
CA ARG A 393 8.72 17.36 1.58
C ARG A 393 10.12 16.76 1.43
N ARG A 394 10.51 15.80 2.28
CA ARG A 394 11.86 15.23 2.29
C ARG A 394 12.10 14.24 1.16
N TYR A 395 11.14 13.34 0.92
CA TYR A 395 11.38 12.16 0.10
C TYR A 395 10.72 12.25 -1.28
N PHE A 396 9.67 13.06 -1.46
CA PHE A 396 8.94 13.14 -2.73
C PHE A 396 9.19 14.46 -3.47
N ILE A 397 9.45 15.54 -2.75
CA ILE A 397 9.86 16.82 -3.33
C ILE A 397 11.39 16.94 -3.27
N HIS A 398 12.06 17.11 -4.41
CA HIS A 398 13.53 17.30 -4.50
C HIS A 398 14.04 18.65 -3.94
N THR A 399 13.37 19.25 -2.96
CA THR A 399 13.78 20.52 -2.34
C THR A 399 14.96 20.35 -1.38
N LEU A 400 15.09 19.17 -0.74
CA LEU A 400 16.20 18.83 0.14
C LEU A 400 17.11 17.83 -0.59
N ARG A 401 18.33 18.26 -0.93
CA ARG A 401 19.31 17.34 -1.54
C ARG A 401 19.72 16.27 -0.51
N PRO A 402 19.66 14.97 -0.86
CA PRO A 402 20.17 13.92 0.01
C PRO A 402 21.67 14.14 0.26
N MET A 403 22.12 13.93 1.50
CA MET A 403 23.54 13.92 1.79
C MET A 403 24.15 12.72 1.07
N GLN A 404 25.13 12.96 0.18
CA GLN A 404 25.77 11.89 -0.60
C GLN A 404 26.46 10.88 0.33
N LEU A 405 25.77 9.80 0.66
CA LEU A 405 26.37 8.63 1.28
C LEU A 405 26.89 7.75 0.14
N ARG A 406 28.19 7.81 -0.15
CA ARG A 406 28.85 6.83 -1.02
C ARG A 406 28.66 5.44 -0.43
N ARG A 407 27.75 4.64 -1.01
CA ARG A 407 27.75 3.18 -0.81
C ARG A 407 28.73 2.59 -1.81
N VAL A 408 29.89 2.19 -1.32
CA VAL A 408 30.77 1.25 -2.04
C VAL A 408 30.21 -0.14 -1.77
N ALA A 409 30.07 -0.94 -2.83
CA ALA A 409 29.60 -2.33 -2.78
C ALA A 409 30.57 -3.24 -2.00
#